data_AF-A0A645I5M1-F1
#
_entry.id   AF-A0A645I5M1-F1
#
_cell.length_a   1.000
_cell.length_b   1.000
_cell.length_c   1.000
_cell.angle_alpha   90.00
_cell.angle_beta   90.00
_cell.angle_gamma   90.00
#
_symmetry.space_group_name_H-M   'P 1'
#
loop_
_entity.id
_entity.type
_entity.pdbx_description
1 polymer ?
#
loop_
_entity_poly.entity_id
_entity_poly.type
_entity_poly.pdbx_seq_one_letter_code
_entity_poly.pdbx_strand_id
1 'polypeptide(L)' 'MIDLRLRNAALEMAHARDFDFVIINELFERALFDLKAIVHAQRLKYAAQRSARSDTFEALNIP' A
#
# COMPACT_ATOMS: atom_id res chain seq x y z
N MET A 1 -31.11 7.43 3.72
CA MET A 1 -30.09 6.85 2.81
C MET A 1 -28.66 7.13 3.29
N ILE A 2 -28.34 8.37 3.70
CA ILE A 2 -27.00 8.73 4.23
C ILE A 2 -26.67 7.97 5.52
N ASP A 3 -27.63 7.84 6.45
CA ASP A 3 -27.41 7.11 7.72
C ASP A 3 -27.02 5.66 7.51
N LEU A 4 -27.60 5.01 6.50
CA LEU A 4 -27.27 3.62 6.17
C LEU A 4 -25.83 3.51 5.65
N ARG A 5 -25.37 4.47 4.83
CA ARG A 5 -24.00 4.50 4.33
C ARG A 5 -22.99 4.77 5.45
N LEU A 6 -23.30 5.68 6.38
CA LEU A 6 -22.44 5.98 7.53
C LEU A 6 -22.31 4.78 8.47
N ARG A 7 -23.42 4.07 8.76
CA ARG A 7 -23.39 2.84 9.57
C ARG A 7 -22.54 1.75 8.93
N ASN A 8 -22.69 1.51 7.62
CA ASN A 8 -21.89 0.51 6.92
C ASN A 8 -20.40 0.88 6.93
N ALA A 9 -20.06 2.15 6.68
CA ALA A 9 -18.68 2.61 6.73
C ALA A 9 -18.03 2.42 8.11
N ALA A 10 -18.77 2.65 9.20
CA ALA A 10 -18.26 2.41 10.56
C ALA A 10 -17.95 0.92 10.82
N LEU A 11 -18.78 0.01 10.30
CA LEU A 11 -18.53 -1.44 10.40
C LEU A 11 -17.28 -1.83 9.61
N GLU A 12 -17.11 -1.29 8.40
CA GLU A 12 -15.91 -1.53 7.58
C GLU A 12 -14.64 -0.99 8.25
N MET A 13 -14.68 0.22 8.83
CA MET A 13 -13.53 0.83 9.51
C MET A 13 -13.08 0.07 10.76
N ALA A 14 -13.95 -0.71 11.42
CA ALA A 14 -13.60 -1.52 12.58
C ALA A 14 -12.57 -2.62 12.27
N HIS A 15 -12.45 -2.99 10.98
CA HIS A 15 -11.49 -3.94 10.43
C HIS A 15 -10.16 -3.30 10.00
N ALA A 16 -9.94 -2.01 10.23
CA ALA A 16 -8.71 -1.33 9.80
C ALA A 16 -7.43 -1.98 10.34
N ARG A 17 -7.50 -2.63 11.51
CA ARG A 17 -6.39 -3.37 12.13
C ARG A 17 -5.92 -4.59 11.34
N ASP A 18 -6.75 -5.08 10.42
CA ASP A 18 -6.49 -6.29 9.63
C ASP A 18 -5.63 -5.98 8.38
N PHE A 19 -5.32 -4.71 8.13
CA PHE A 19 -4.51 -4.24 7.01
C PHE A 19 -3.09 -3.89 7.46
N ASP A 20 -2.12 -4.13 6.57
CA ASP A 20 -0.70 -3.80 6.82
C ASP A 20 -0.45 -2.29 6.93
N PHE A 21 -1.28 -1.46 6.29
CA PHE A 21 -1.15 0.00 6.26
C PHE A 21 -2.51 0.68 6.40
N VAL A 22 -2.55 1.77 7.18
CA VAL A 22 -3.72 2.64 7.33
C VAL A 22 -3.30 4.07 7.03
N ILE A 23 -4.03 4.75 6.15
CA ILE A 23 -3.84 6.18 5.83
C ILE A 23 -5.04 6.95 6.37
N ILE A 24 -4.80 7.93 7.24
CA ILE A 24 -5.84 8.86 7.68
C ILE A 24 -5.85 10.06 6.72
N ASN A 25 -6.92 10.18 5.95
CA ASN A 25 -7.05 11.20 4.92
C ASN A 25 -7.56 12.54 5.49
N GLU A 26 -6.70 13.27 6.20
CA GLU A 26 -7.01 14.63 6.70
C GLU A 26 -6.62 15.73 5.69
N LEU A 27 -5.58 15.48 4.89
CA LEU A 27 -5.13 16.36 3.81
C LEU A 27 -4.85 15.51 2.58
N PHE A 28 -5.55 15.82 1.47
CA PHE A 28 -5.49 15.02 0.25
C PHE A 28 -4.07 14.81 -0.27
N GLU A 29 -3.26 15.89 -0.35
CA GLU A 29 -1.88 15.81 -0.84
C GLU A 29 -1.00 14.89 0.02
N ARG A 30 -1.20 14.91 1.35
CA ARG A 30 -0.48 14.01 2.27
C ARG A 30 -0.91 12.56 2.06
N ALA A 31 -2.22 12.29 2.02
CA ALA A 31 -2.74 10.95 1.83
C ALA A 31 -2.31 10.35 0.46
N LEU A 32 -2.29 11.18 -0.58
CA LEU A 32 -1.81 10.77 -1.90
C LEU A 32 -0.31 10.47 -1.89
N PHE A 33 0.48 11.28 -1.18
CA PHE A 33 1.90 11.02 -0.98
C PHE A 33 2.13 9.70 -0.23
N ASP A 34 1.44 9.46 0.89
CA ASP A 34 1.58 8.26 1.70
C ASP A 34 1.22 7.00 0.88
N LEU A 35 0.16 7.06 0.08
CA LEU A 35 -0.22 5.97 -0.82
C LEU A 35 0.87 5.68 -1.86
N LYS A 36 1.42 6.73 -2.50
CA LYS A 36 2.53 6.59 -3.45
C LYS A 36 3.76 5.99 -2.78
N ALA A 37 4.07 6.41 -1.55
CA ALA A 37 5.21 5.91 -0.79
C ALA A 37 5.06 4.41 -0.47
N ILE A 38 3.88 3.95 -0.05
CA ILE A 38 3.60 2.54 0.19
C ILE A 38 3.79 1.74 -1.10
N VAL A 39 3.16 2.14 -2.21
CA VAL A 39 3.30 1.44 -3.50
C VAL A 39 4.76 1.42 -3.96
N HIS A 40 5.48 2.52 -3.78
CA HIS A 40 6.89 2.60 -4.10
C HIS A 40 7.72 1.62 -3.26
N ALA A 41 7.53 1.59 -1.94
CA ALA A 41 8.21 0.66 -1.04
C ALA A 41 7.91 -0.81 -1.39
N GLN A 42 6.67 -1.15 -1.75
CA GLN A 42 6.33 -2.51 -2.21
C GLN A 42 7.12 -2.90 -3.47
N ARG A 43 7.31 -1.98 -4.41
CA ARG A 43 8.13 -2.21 -5.61
C ARG A 43 9.61 -2.35 -5.31
N LEU A 44 10.10 -1.79 -4.20
CA LEU A 44 11.50 -1.91 -3.77
C LEU A 44 11.81 -3.21 -3.02
N LYS A 45 10.81 -4.02 -2.64
CA LYS A 45 11.04 -5.33 -2.03
C LYS A 45 11.90 -6.22 -2.93
N TYR A 46 12.76 -7.02 -2.32
CA TYR A 46 13.70 -7.90 -3.04
C TYR A 46 13.01 -8.76 -4.10
N ALA A 47 11.92 -9.44 -3.74
CA ALA A 47 11.18 -10.29 -4.68
C ALA A 47 10.65 -9.50 -5.89
N ALA A 48 10.16 -8.27 -5.67
CA ALA A 48 9.68 -7.40 -6.73
C ALA A 48 10.83 -6.90 -7.61
N GLN A 49 11.96 -6.49 -7.01
CA GLN A 49 13.16 -6.05 -7.74
C GLN A 49 13.76 -7.18 -8.56
N ARG A 50 13.89 -8.37 -7.97
CA ARG A 50 14.38 -9.56 -8.65
C ARG A 50 13.50 -9.94 -9.83
N SER A 51 12.18 -9.90 -9.66
CA SER A 51 11.25 -10.18 -10.76
C SER A 51 11.30 -9.11 -11.85
N ALA A 52 11.47 -7.84 -11.51
CA ALA A 52 11.49 -6.74 -12.47
C ALA A 52 12.85 -6.54 -13.17
N ARG A 53 13.94 -7.06 -12.58
CA ARG A 53 15.32 -6.88 -13.05
C ARG A 53 16.09 -8.20 -13.07
N SER A 54 15.47 -9.27 -13.54
CA SER A 54 16.04 -10.64 -13.58
C SER A 54 17.47 -10.66 -14.10
N ASP A 55 17.70 -10.03 -15.25
CA ASP A 55 18.97 -10.06 -15.96
C ASP A 55 20.09 -9.37 -15.16
N THR A 56 19.75 -8.31 -14.42
CA THR A 56 20.70 -7.62 -13.54
C THR A 56 21.08 -8.48 -12.35
N PHE A 57 20.12 -9.20 -11.77
CA PHE A 57 20.39 -10.11 -10.66
C PHE A 57 21.25 -11.30 -11.10
N GLU A 58 20.96 -11.88 -12.28
CA GLU A 58 21.77 -12.95 -12.88
C GLU A 58 23.20 -12.49 -13.19
N ALA A 59 23.35 -11.33 -13.84
CA ALA A 59 24.67 -10.78 -14.18
C ALA A 59 25.54 -10.48 -12.95
N LEU A 60 24.92 -10.12 -11.83
CA LEU A 60 25.62 -9.87 -10.56
C LEU A 60 25.75 -11.12 -9.68
N ASN A 61 25.23 -12.27 -10.13
CA ASN A 61 25.18 -13.53 -9.39
C ASN A 61 24.51 -13.38 -8.01
N ILE A 62 23.42 -12.60 -7.98
CA ILE A 62 22.64 -12.30 -6.77
C ILE A 62 21.40 -13.23 -6.75
N PRO A 63 21.14 -13.94 -5.62
CA PRO A 63 20.29 -15.12 -5.61
C PRO A 63 18.82 -14.94 -5.94
#